data_AF-A0A933W1S8-F1
#
_entry.id   AF-A0A933W1S8-F1
#
_cell.length_a   1.000
_cell.length_b   1.000
_cell.length_c   1.000
_cell.angle_alpha   90.00
_cell.angle_beta   90.00
_cell.angle_gamma   90.00
#
_symmetry.space_group_name_H-M   'P 1'
#
loop_
_entity.id
_entity.type
_entity.pdbx_description
1 polymer ?
#
loop_
_entity_poly.entity_id
_entity_poly.type
_entity_poly.pdbx_seq_one_letter_code
_entity_poly.pdbx_strand_id
1 'polypeptide(L)'
;MQLLPPMPSWTGMHPLVVHFPIALLLVAPLLVVGALVWKSLSRGLLVAALALMAVGTAFTWVAVSTGAAAGEQAERGGARIEAVVEQHEELAETTRNVFTLLTLAFATLVFAPSMMRRALERVPFTAAHAAFLVLYAGGAVFLVNTAHQGGRIVHEFGVRAEMSPAQSAGGMVMPAAMLEAGESGESAEEEARENVTRGSGAAPSGAAASPAGSPAEPSARPQSPGGGESARQANHATEPSGRP
;
A
#
# COMPACT_ATOMS: atom_id res chain seq x y z
N MET A 1 32.79 9.33 9.30
CA MET A 1 31.70 8.97 10.24
C MET A 1 30.35 9.24 9.57
N GLN A 2 29.90 8.35 8.69
CA GLN A 2 28.49 8.24 8.30
C GLN A 2 28.19 6.74 8.34
N LEU A 3 27.72 6.27 9.49
CA LEU A 3 27.57 4.84 9.82
C LEU A 3 26.11 4.38 9.77
N LEU A 4 25.21 5.21 9.25
CA LEU A 4 23.79 4.90 9.14
C LEU A 4 23.36 5.00 7.67
N PRO A 5 22.70 3.97 7.10
CA PRO A 5 22.13 4.06 5.77
C PRO A 5 21.08 5.19 5.73
N PRO A 6 20.89 5.86 4.58
CA PRO A 6 19.86 6.88 4.45
C PRO A 6 18.49 6.27 4.73
N MET A 7 17.74 6.88 5.65
CA MET A 7 16.38 6.47 5.96
C MET A 7 15.53 6.53 4.67
N PRO A 8 14.73 5.50 4.37
CA PRO A 8 13.86 5.51 3.22
C PRO A 8 12.87 6.69 3.29
N SER A 9 12.44 7.15 2.12
CA SER A 9 11.37 8.17 2.03
C SER A 9 10.11 7.67 2.72
N TRP A 10 9.21 8.59 3.07
CA TRP A 10 7.93 8.26 3.71
C TRP A 10 7.13 7.21 2.90
N THR A 11 7.20 7.28 1.57
CA THR A 11 6.68 6.29 0.61
C THR A 11 7.40 4.93 0.69
N GLY A 12 8.72 4.92 0.82
CA GLY A 12 9.54 3.71 0.98
C GLY A 12 9.31 2.96 2.29
N MET A 13 8.86 3.66 3.34
CA MET A 13 8.51 3.04 4.62
C MET A 13 7.17 2.31 4.60
N HIS A 14 6.24 2.69 3.71
CA HIS A 14 4.88 2.16 3.72
C HIS A 14 4.83 0.62 3.64
N PRO A 15 5.50 -0.06 2.69
CA PRO A 15 5.51 -1.53 2.64
C PRO A 15 6.09 -2.18 3.90
N LEU A 16 7.02 -1.53 4.60
CA LEU A 16 7.60 -2.07 5.83
C LEU A 16 6.60 -1.94 6.99
N VAL A 17 5.97 -0.78 7.10
CA VAL A 17 5.03 -0.45 8.19
C VAL A 17 3.74 -1.29 8.12
N VAL A 18 3.23 -1.56 6.91
CA VAL A 18 1.94 -2.28 6.73
C VAL A 18 1.97 -3.74 7.17
N HIS A 19 3.14 -4.37 7.31
CA HIS A 19 3.23 -5.75 7.79
C HIS A 19 2.99 -5.88 9.30
N PHE A 20 3.31 -4.85 10.08
CA PHE A 20 3.11 -4.90 11.53
C PHE A 20 1.64 -5.02 11.92
N PRO A 21 0.69 -4.19 11.42
CA PRO A 21 -0.72 -4.38 11.69
C PRO A 21 -1.21 -5.78 11.33
N ILE A 22 -0.83 -6.29 10.16
CA ILE A 22 -1.26 -7.61 9.67
C ILE A 22 -0.84 -8.70 10.66
N ALA A 23 0.44 -8.76 11.02
CA ALA A 23 0.95 -9.79 11.92
C ALA A 23 0.36 -9.65 13.33
N LEU A 24 0.40 -8.45 13.93
CA LEU A 24 0.00 -8.25 15.32
C LEU A 24 -1.49 -8.49 15.53
N LEU A 25 -2.33 -7.98 14.62
CA LEU A 25 -3.78 -8.11 14.72
C LEU A 25 -4.23 -9.54 14.40
N LEU A 26 -3.61 -10.25 13.47
CA LEU A 26 -3.98 -11.65 13.22
C LEU A 26 -3.54 -12.61 14.34
N VAL A 27 -2.49 -12.28 15.11
CA VAL A 27 -2.05 -13.08 16.25
C VAL A 27 -2.88 -12.83 17.51
N ALA A 28 -3.37 -11.61 17.73
CA ALA A 28 -4.19 -11.26 18.91
C ALA A 28 -5.37 -12.22 19.21
N PRO A 29 -6.23 -12.62 18.24
CA PRO A 29 -7.36 -13.51 18.52
C PRO A 29 -6.91 -14.91 18.93
N LEU A 30 -5.71 -15.37 18.54
CA LEU A 30 -5.16 -16.65 18.99
C LEU A 30 -4.88 -16.64 20.50
N LEU A 31 -4.41 -15.51 21.03
CA LEU A 31 -4.21 -15.34 22.47
C LEU A 31 -5.55 -15.33 23.21
N VAL A 32 -6.60 -14.74 22.63
CA VAL A 32 -7.96 -14.78 23.20
C VAL A 32 -8.50 -16.21 23.22
N VAL A 33 -8.34 -16.98 22.13
CA VAL A 33 -8.70 -18.40 22.11
C VAL A 33 -7.92 -19.18 23.17
N GLY A 34 -6.61 -18.95 23.28
CA GLY A 34 -5.79 -19.54 24.34
C GLY A 34 -6.30 -19.22 25.74
N ALA A 35 -6.76 -17.98 25.97
CA ALA A 35 -7.33 -17.56 27.24
C ALA A 35 -8.65 -18.28 27.60
N LEU A 36 -9.40 -18.76 26.59
CA LEU A 36 -10.61 -19.56 26.77
C LEU A 36 -10.30 -21.03 27.10
N VAL A 37 -9.20 -21.57 26.53
CA VAL A 37 -8.76 -22.96 26.75
C VAL A 37 -8.03 -23.10 28.08
N TRP A 38 -7.07 -22.21 28.38
CA TRP A 38 -6.23 -22.27 29.57
C TRP A 38 -6.65 -21.24 30.61
N LYS A 39 -7.65 -21.59 31.42
CA LYS A 39 -8.20 -20.72 32.47
C LYS A 39 -7.15 -20.21 33.46
N SER A 40 -6.11 -20.99 33.76
CA SER A 40 -5.01 -20.60 34.66
C SER A 40 -4.16 -19.45 34.12
N LEU A 41 -3.99 -19.34 32.79
CA LEU A 41 -3.21 -18.28 32.13
C LEU A 41 -4.09 -17.17 31.55
N SER A 42 -5.41 -17.30 31.67
CA SER A 42 -6.40 -16.49 30.97
C SER A 42 -6.15 -14.98 31.09
N ARG A 43 -5.92 -14.48 32.31
CA ARG A 43 -5.68 -13.04 32.54
C ARG A 43 -4.42 -12.53 31.82
N GLY A 44 -3.33 -13.30 31.86
CA GLY A 44 -2.09 -12.93 31.18
C GLY A 44 -2.26 -12.92 29.66
N LEU A 45 -2.94 -13.93 29.12
CA LEU A 45 -3.22 -14.04 27.69
C LEU A 45 -4.15 -12.93 27.18
N LEU A 46 -5.17 -12.54 27.95
CA LEU A 46 -6.05 -11.42 27.58
C LEU A 46 -5.33 -10.07 27.61
N VAL A 47 -4.47 -9.83 28.60
CA VAL A 47 -3.66 -8.60 28.65
C VAL A 47 -2.65 -8.57 27.50
N ALA A 48 -2.01 -9.69 27.18
CA ALA A 48 -1.12 -9.80 26.03
C ALA A 48 -1.87 -9.58 24.70
N ALA A 49 -3.05 -10.17 24.54
CA ALA A 49 -3.93 -9.95 23.38
C ALA A 49 -4.29 -8.47 23.23
N LEU A 50 -4.66 -7.81 24.34
CA LEU A 50 -4.97 -6.39 24.34
C LEU A 50 -3.75 -5.54 23.97
N ALA A 51 -2.56 -5.88 24.47
CA ALA A 51 -1.33 -5.18 24.12
C ALA A 51 -1.01 -5.32 22.61
N LEU A 52 -1.12 -6.53 22.05
CA LEU A 52 -0.95 -6.76 20.61
C LEU A 52 -1.98 -5.97 19.80
N MET A 53 -3.24 -5.95 20.22
CA MET A 53 -4.28 -5.15 19.60
C MET A 53 -3.97 -3.65 19.65
N ALA A 54 -3.54 -3.13 20.80
CA ALA A 54 -3.24 -1.71 20.95
C ALA A 54 -2.07 -1.29 20.05
N VAL A 55 -0.98 -2.07 20.05
CA VAL A 55 0.19 -1.81 19.21
C VAL A 55 -0.14 -1.98 17.73
N GLY A 56 -0.80 -3.07 17.35
CA GLY A 56 -1.23 -3.32 15.97
C GLY A 56 -2.16 -2.23 15.43
N THR A 57 -3.14 -1.80 16.23
CA THR A 57 -4.02 -0.68 15.90
C THR A 57 -3.22 0.62 15.76
N ALA A 58 -2.27 0.93 16.65
CA ALA A 58 -1.43 2.10 16.49
C ALA A 58 -0.65 2.09 15.16
N PHE A 59 -0.14 0.93 14.74
CA PHE A 59 0.49 0.79 13.43
C PHE A 59 -0.49 0.97 12.26
N THR A 60 -1.79 0.71 12.40
CA THR A 60 -2.77 1.03 11.32
C THR A 60 -2.84 2.53 11.05
N TRP A 61 -2.70 3.37 12.07
CA TRP A 61 -2.66 4.83 11.90
C TRP A 61 -1.40 5.26 11.14
N VAL A 62 -0.25 4.69 11.49
CA VAL A 62 1.01 4.95 10.78
C VAL A 62 0.94 4.43 9.34
N ALA A 63 0.32 3.26 9.12
CA ALA A 63 0.13 2.68 7.80
C ALA A 63 -0.75 3.56 6.90
N VAL A 64 -1.87 4.08 7.40
CA VAL A 64 -2.71 5.01 6.64
C VAL A 64 -1.96 6.31 6.34
N SER A 65 -1.25 6.88 7.32
CA SER A 65 -0.49 8.12 7.13
C SER A 65 0.67 7.98 6.12
N THR A 66 1.34 6.83 6.11
CA THR A 66 2.38 6.52 5.10
C THR A 66 1.78 6.16 3.74
N GLY A 67 0.58 5.56 3.73
CA GLY A 67 -0.15 5.17 2.54
C GLY A 67 -0.69 6.35 1.75
N ALA A 68 -1.28 7.35 2.42
CA ALA A 68 -1.80 8.55 1.75
C ALA A 68 -0.73 9.27 0.92
N ALA A 69 0.47 9.46 1.48
CA ALA A 69 1.60 10.05 0.75
C ALA A 69 2.11 9.16 -0.40
N ALA A 70 1.99 7.84 -0.28
CA ALA A 70 2.30 6.92 -1.38
C ALA A 70 1.21 6.95 -2.47
N GLY A 71 -0.05 7.14 -2.08
CA GLY A 71 -1.21 7.25 -2.96
C GLY A 71 -1.11 8.46 -3.88
N GLU A 72 -0.83 9.65 -3.33
CA GLU A 72 -0.63 10.86 -4.13
C GLU A 72 0.45 10.72 -5.22
N GLN A 73 1.46 9.87 -4.98
CA GLN A 73 2.50 9.55 -5.96
C GLN A 73 1.98 8.62 -7.05
N ALA A 74 1.23 7.59 -6.67
CA ALA A 74 0.70 6.55 -7.54
C ALA A 74 -0.38 7.07 -8.50
N GLU A 75 -1.23 7.99 -8.05
CA GLU A 75 -2.35 8.57 -8.82
C GLU A 75 -1.89 9.28 -10.10
N ARG A 76 -0.64 9.78 -10.12
CA ARG A 76 -0.03 10.36 -11.34
C ARG A 76 0.11 9.36 -12.48
N GLY A 77 -0.02 8.06 -12.20
CA GLY A 77 -0.01 6.97 -13.18
C GLY A 77 -1.29 6.84 -14.03
N GLY A 78 -2.33 7.63 -13.75
CA GLY A 78 -3.55 7.73 -14.56
C GLY A 78 -4.81 7.15 -13.89
N ALA A 79 -5.98 7.47 -14.46
CA ALA A 79 -7.30 7.26 -13.82
C ALA A 79 -7.60 5.81 -13.38
N ARG A 80 -7.04 4.80 -14.05
CA ARG A 80 -7.22 3.39 -13.66
C ARG A 80 -6.45 3.05 -12.37
N ILE A 81 -5.26 3.63 -12.19
CA ILE A 81 -4.42 3.40 -11.01
C ILE A 81 -5.01 4.19 -9.83
N GLU A 82 -5.42 5.44 -10.07
CA GLU A 82 -6.11 6.30 -9.11
C GLU A 82 -7.30 5.60 -8.46
N ALA A 83 -8.24 5.06 -9.25
CA ALA A 83 -9.43 4.38 -8.69
C ALA A 83 -9.10 3.16 -7.82
N VAL A 84 -8.01 2.43 -8.10
CA VAL A 84 -7.60 1.26 -7.31
C VAL A 84 -6.89 1.69 -6.04
N VAL A 85 -6.08 2.76 -6.10
CA VAL A 85 -5.41 3.36 -4.95
C VAL A 85 -6.43 3.96 -3.98
N GLU A 86 -7.41 4.72 -4.49
CA GLU A 86 -8.50 5.30 -3.71
C GLU A 86 -9.31 4.21 -2.98
N GLN A 87 -9.65 3.11 -3.67
CA GLN A 87 -10.34 1.98 -3.03
C GLN A 87 -9.49 1.34 -1.92
N HIS A 88 -8.17 1.20 -2.12
CA HIS A 88 -7.28 0.67 -1.10
C HIS A 88 -7.19 1.59 0.11
N GLU A 89 -7.14 2.91 -0.11
CA GLU A 89 -7.13 3.92 0.94
C GLU A 89 -8.42 3.86 1.77
N GLU A 90 -9.59 3.84 1.13
CA GLU A 90 -10.89 3.73 1.82
C GLU A 90 -10.96 2.45 2.69
N LEU A 91 -10.47 1.32 2.17
CA LEU A 91 -10.38 0.09 2.94
C LEU A 91 -9.37 0.19 4.10
N ALA A 92 -8.24 0.88 3.91
CA ALA A 92 -7.25 1.09 4.95
C ALA A 92 -7.79 1.97 6.08
N GLU A 93 -8.50 3.05 5.74
CA GLU A 93 -9.19 3.92 6.68
C GLU A 93 -10.28 3.17 7.46
N THR A 94 -11.08 2.37 6.76
CA THR A 94 -12.11 1.52 7.36
C THR A 94 -11.48 0.51 8.32
N THR A 95 -10.39 -0.15 7.92
CA THR A 95 -9.63 -1.08 8.75
C THR A 95 -9.11 -0.40 10.02
N ARG A 96 -8.46 0.77 9.89
CA ARG A 96 -8.00 1.59 11.04
C ARG A 96 -9.14 1.86 12.02
N ASN A 97 -10.29 2.29 11.52
CA ASN A 97 -11.45 2.65 12.35
C ASN A 97 -12.04 1.40 13.04
N VAL A 98 -12.23 0.30 12.31
CA VAL A 98 -12.73 -0.97 12.84
C VAL A 98 -11.83 -1.51 13.94
N PHE A 99 -10.51 -1.56 13.73
CA PHE A 99 -9.58 -2.03 14.75
C PHE A 99 -9.44 -1.09 15.93
N THR A 100 -9.62 0.23 15.74
CA THR A 100 -9.73 1.17 16.86
C THR A 100 -10.94 0.84 17.74
N LEU A 101 -12.11 0.62 17.14
CA LEU A 101 -13.32 0.24 17.87
C LEU A 101 -13.18 -1.13 18.55
N LEU A 102 -12.64 -2.12 17.85
CA LEU A 102 -12.40 -3.46 18.42
C LEU A 102 -11.42 -3.40 19.60
N THR A 103 -10.32 -2.64 19.50
CA THR A 103 -9.37 -2.47 20.61
C THR A 103 -10.02 -1.84 21.82
N LEU A 104 -10.83 -0.78 21.64
CA LEU A 104 -11.55 -0.14 22.74
C LEU A 104 -12.61 -1.07 23.36
N ALA A 105 -13.35 -1.80 22.53
CA ALA A 105 -14.31 -2.79 22.99
C ALA A 105 -13.64 -3.91 23.80
N PHE A 106 -12.48 -4.39 23.33
CA PHE A 106 -11.73 -5.43 24.04
C PHE A 106 -11.11 -4.91 25.34
N ALA A 107 -10.57 -3.69 25.34
CA ALA A 107 -10.08 -3.04 26.55
C ALA A 107 -11.20 -2.94 27.60
N THR A 108 -12.40 -2.55 27.16
CA THR A 108 -13.59 -2.54 28.01
C THR A 108 -13.89 -3.94 28.54
N LEU A 109 -13.86 -4.97 27.69
CA LEU A 109 -14.10 -6.35 28.12
C LEU A 109 -13.10 -6.84 29.18
N VAL A 110 -11.82 -6.48 29.03
CA VAL A 110 -10.73 -6.87 29.96
C VAL A 110 -10.80 -6.11 31.28
N PHE A 111 -11.11 -4.81 31.27
CA PHE A 111 -11.06 -3.96 32.46
C PHE A 111 -12.42 -3.76 33.15
N ALA A 112 -13.55 -3.89 32.45
CA ALA A 112 -14.88 -3.68 33.02
C ALA A 112 -15.20 -4.56 34.25
N PRO A 113 -14.84 -5.86 34.30
CA PRO A 113 -15.06 -6.67 35.51
C PRO A 113 -14.33 -6.14 36.74
N SER A 114 -13.17 -5.50 36.55
CA SER A 114 -12.38 -4.92 37.64
C SER A 114 -12.94 -3.58 38.13
N MET A 115 -13.53 -2.79 37.22
CA MET A 115 -14.03 -1.44 37.48
C MET A 115 -15.51 -1.43 37.91
N MET A 116 -16.31 -2.36 37.40
CA MET A 116 -17.77 -2.38 37.49
C MET A 116 -18.25 -3.67 38.14
N ARG A 117 -17.97 -3.83 39.44
CA ARG A 117 -18.20 -5.06 40.23
C ARG A 117 -19.63 -5.62 40.27
N ARG A 118 -20.64 -4.96 39.67
CA ARG A 118 -22.07 -5.34 39.77
C ARG A 118 -22.86 -5.35 38.46
N ALA A 119 -22.32 -4.85 37.34
CA ALA A 119 -23.09 -4.71 36.09
C ALA A 119 -22.92 -5.88 35.11
N LEU A 120 -21.80 -6.62 35.20
CA LEU A 120 -21.41 -7.64 34.22
C LEU A 120 -21.75 -9.08 34.61
N GLU A 121 -22.43 -9.30 35.74
CA GLU A 121 -22.68 -10.65 36.29
C GLU A 121 -23.61 -11.51 35.42
N ARG A 122 -24.34 -10.91 34.46
CA ARG A 122 -25.33 -11.62 33.64
C ARG A 122 -24.75 -12.31 32.41
N VAL A 123 -23.59 -11.87 31.91
CA VAL A 123 -23.00 -12.43 30.69
C VAL A 123 -21.83 -13.34 31.05
N PRO A 124 -21.84 -14.63 30.66
CA PRO A 124 -20.75 -15.52 30.98
C PRO A 124 -19.49 -15.11 30.21
N PHE A 125 -18.36 -15.12 30.89
CA PHE A 125 -17.03 -14.76 30.35
C PHE A 125 -16.78 -15.35 28.95
N THR A 126 -17.06 -16.65 28.78
CA THR A 126 -16.89 -17.36 27.51
C THR A 126 -17.77 -16.80 26.40
N ALA A 127 -19.04 -16.48 26.66
CA ALA A 127 -19.93 -15.95 25.63
C ALA A 127 -19.51 -14.54 25.19
N ALA A 128 -19.08 -13.68 26.13
CA ALA A 128 -18.63 -12.34 25.80
C ALA A 128 -17.38 -12.35 24.90
N HIS A 129 -16.39 -13.20 25.22
CA HIS A 129 -15.18 -13.34 24.41
C HIS A 129 -15.43 -14.07 23.09
N ALA A 130 -16.34 -15.06 23.06
CA ALA A 130 -16.74 -15.71 21.82
C ALA A 130 -17.45 -14.72 20.87
N ALA A 131 -18.38 -13.91 21.39
CA ALA A 131 -19.03 -12.85 20.61
C ALA A 131 -18.02 -11.82 20.10
N PHE A 132 -17.06 -11.43 20.95
CA PHE A 132 -15.97 -10.57 20.53
C PHE A 132 -15.13 -11.18 19.40
N LEU A 133 -14.79 -12.47 19.47
CA LEU A 133 -14.04 -13.17 18.41
C LEU A 133 -14.81 -13.21 17.08
N VAL A 134 -16.14 -13.35 17.12
CA VAL A 134 -16.97 -13.29 15.90
C VAL A 134 -16.90 -11.89 15.27
N LEU A 135 -17.00 -10.83 16.09
CA LEU A 135 -16.84 -9.46 15.60
C LEU A 135 -15.42 -9.20 15.08
N TYR A 136 -14.42 -9.74 15.78
CA TYR A 136 -13.01 -9.64 15.38
C TYR A 136 -12.74 -10.31 14.04
N ALA A 137 -13.36 -11.46 13.77
CA ALA A 137 -13.25 -12.15 12.49
C ALA A 137 -13.73 -11.25 11.34
N GLY A 138 -14.81 -10.47 11.54
CA GLY A 138 -15.24 -9.45 10.59
C GLY A 138 -14.15 -8.40 10.32
N GLY A 139 -13.52 -7.87 11.38
CA GLY A 139 -12.38 -6.95 11.24
C GLY A 139 -11.17 -7.57 10.52
N ALA A 140 -10.87 -8.85 10.80
CA ALA A 140 -9.80 -9.58 10.13
C ALA A 140 -10.05 -9.72 8.62
N VAL A 141 -11.31 -9.88 8.18
CA VAL A 141 -11.66 -9.87 6.75
C VAL A 141 -11.32 -8.53 6.10
N PHE A 142 -11.64 -7.40 6.75
CA PHE A 142 -11.24 -6.08 6.25
C PHE A 142 -9.71 -5.96 6.13
N LEU A 143 -8.97 -6.34 7.18
CA LEU A 143 -7.50 -6.28 7.19
C LEU A 143 -6.87 -7.10 6.06
N VAL A 144 -7.33 -8.34 5.87
CA VAL A 144 -6.83 -9.22 4.80
C VAL A 144 -7.21 -8.68 3.42
N ASN A 145 -8.41 -8.13 3.26
CA ASN A 145 -8.84 -7.52 2.00
C ASN A 145 -8.00 -6.28 1.66
N THR A 146 -7.74 -5.39 2.63
CA THR A 146 -6.84 -4.25 2.47
C THR A 146 -5.44 -4.71 2.06
N ALA A 147 -4.88 -5.71 2.75
CA ALA A 147 -3.56 -6.25 2.43
C ALA A 147 -3.51 -6.86 1.03
N HIS A 148 -4.56 -7.59 0.63
CA HIS A 148 -4.67 -8.18 -0.70
C HIS A 148 -4.72 -7.10 -1.79
N GLN A 149 -5.55 -6.07 -1.63
CA GLN A 149 -5.60 -4.95 -2.57
C GLN A 149 -4.26 -4.19 -2.66
N GLY A 150 -3.59 -3.96 -1.53
CA GLY A 150 -2.26 -3.37 -1.52
C GLY A 150 -1.23 -4.20 -2.30
N GLY A 151 -1.28 -5.53 -2.16
CA GLY A 151 -0.46 -6.45 -2.96
C GLY A 151 -0.75 -6.33 -4.45
N ARG A 152 -2.03 -6.20 -4.85
CA ARG A 152 -2.41 -6.01 -6.26
C ARG A 152 -1.88 -4.70 -6.84
N ILE A 153 -1.90 -3.61 -6.10
CA ILE A 153 -1.32 -2.31 -6.53
C ILE A 153 0.17 -2.48 -6.90
N VAL A 154 0.92 -3.20 -6.06
CA VAL A 154 2.36 -3.38 -6.28
C VAL A 154 2.66 -4.41 -7.38
N HIS A 155 1.90 -5.51 -7.44
CA HIS A 155 2.20 -6.63 -8.33
C HIS A 155 1.53 -6.54 -9.71
N GLU A 156 0.28 -6.06 -9.79
CA GLU A 156 -0.48 -5.97 -11.05
C GLU A 156 -0.31 -4.60 -11.72
N PHE A 157 -0.27 -3.51 -10.94
CA PHE A 157 -0.21 -2.15 -11.46
C PHE A 157 1.22 -1.57 -11.48
N GLY A 158 2.20 -2.32 -10.96
CA GLY A 158 3.62 -1.96 -11.02
C GLY A 158 4.02 -0.74 -10.19
N VAL A 159 3.13 -0.24 -9.33
CA VAL A 159 3.38 0.88 -8.44
C VAL A 159 4.28 0.41 -7.31
N ARG A 160 5.58 0.71 -7.41
CA ARG A 160 6.56 0.41 -6.37
C ARG A 160 6.92 1.68 -5.63
N ALA A 161 7.19 1.55 -4.34
CA ALA A 161 7.79 2.65 -3.60
C ALA A 161 9.19 2.93 -4.18
N GLU A 162 9.46 4.19 -4.52
CA GLU A 162 10.80 4.61 -4.96
C GLU A 162 11.79 4.44 -3.81
N MET A 163 12.62 3.41 -3.88
CA MET A 163 13.80 3.29 -3.03
C MET A 163 14.89 4.20 -3.62
N SER A 164 15.36 5.17 -2.83
CA SER A 164 16.39 6.13 -3.25
C SER A 164 17.58 5.42 -3.94
N PRO A 165 18.17 6.00 -5.02
CA PRO A 165 19.17 5.35 -5.88
C PRO A 165 20.38 4.75 -5.15
N ALA A 166 20.69 5.25 -3.95
CA ALA A 166 21.78 4.75 -3.11
C ALA A 166 21.64 3.26 -2.74
N GLN A 167 20.43 2.67 -2.79
CA GLN A 167 20.23 1.23 -2.51
C GLN A 167 20.24 0.36 -3.77
N SER A 168 20.04 0.94 -4.96
CA SER A 168 20.10 0.18 -6.23
C SER A 168 21.54 -0.08 -6.70
N ALA A 169 22.51 0.71 -6.23
CA ALA A 169 23.93 0.53 -6.55
C ALA A 169 24.58 -0.64 -5.79
N GLY A 170 23.91 -1.26 -4.81
CA GLY A 170 24.44 -2.41 -4.05
C GLY A 170 24.26 -3.77 -4.73
N GLY A 171 23.56 -3.83 -5.87
CA GLY A 171 23.24 -5.08 -6.57
C GLY A 171 23.82 -5.21 -7.98
N MET A 172 24.54 -4.19 -8.49
CA MET A 172 25.18 -4.29 -9.81
C MET A 172 26.52 -5.01 -9.66
N VAL A 173 26.48 -6.34 -9.67
CA VAL A 173 27.65 -7.18 -9.95
C VAL A 173 28.17 -6.72 -11.31
N MET A 174 29.31 -6.04 -11.31
CA MET A 174 30.05 -5.73 -12.52
C MET A 174 30.32 -7.07 -13.24
N PRO A 175 29.93 -7.24 -14.51
CA PRO A 175 30.39 -8.39 -15.28
C PRO A 175 31.92 -8.32 -15.35
N ALA A 176 32.57 -9.46 -15.11
CA ALA A 176 34.02 -9.65 -15.10
C ALA A 176 34.72 -9.42 -16.47
N ALA A 177 34.10 -8.66 -17.37
CA ALA A 177 34.58 -8.38 -18.72
C ALA A 177 35.35 -7.05 -18.85
N MET A 178 35.50 -6.27 -17.77
CA MET A 178 36.23 -4.99 -17.81
C MET A 178 37.62 -5.04 -17.13
N LEU A 179 38.09 -6.23 -16.74
CA LEU A 179 39.46 -6.42 -16.22
C LEU A 179 40.46 -6.92 -17.27
N GLU A 180 40.00 -7.25 -18.48
CA GLU A 180 40.84 -7.71 -19.61
C GLU A 180 40.91 -6.64 -20.72
N ALA A 181 41.18 -5.38 -20.34
CA ALA A 181 41.48 -4.31 -21.30
C ALA A 181 42.71 -3.51 -20.87
N GLY A 182 43.67 -4.21 -20.25
CA GLY A 182 44.86 -3.64 -19.65
C GLY A 182 46.18 -4.26 -20.09
N GLU A 183 46.24 -5.08 -21.16
CA GLU A 183 47.49 -5.66 -21.66
C GLU A 183 47.49 -5.90 -23.18
N SER A 184 47.38 -4.85 -23.98
CA SER A 184 47.85 -4.88 -25.39
C SER A 184 48.14 -3.47 -25.91
N GLY A 185 49.04 -2.77 -25.21
CA GLY A 185 49.53 -1.43 -25.55
C GLY A 185 50.81 -1.40 -26.39
N GLU A 186 51.27 -2.53 -26.92
CA GLU A 186 52.50 -2.61 -27.72
C GLU A 186 52.26 -3.45 -28.98
N SER A 187 51.74 -2.82 -30.03
CA SER A 187 51.81 -3.29 -31.43
C SER A 187 51.15 -2.36 -32.46
N ALA A 188 50.49 -1.27 -32.04
CA ALA A 188 49.81 -0.34 -32.95
C ALA A 188 50.61 0.94 -33.30
N GLU A 189 51.89 1.03 -32.91
CA GLU A 189 52.77 2.15 -33.34
C GLU A 189 53.45 1.89 -34.69
N GLU A 190 53.33 0.69 -35.27
CA GLU A 190 53.96 0.33 -36.55
C GLU A 190 53.04 0.56 -37.76
N GLU A 191 51.72 0.54 -37.61
CA GLU A 191 50.76 0.71 -38.73
C GLU A 191 50.41 2.18 -39.04
N ALA A 192 50.71 3.11 -38.12
CA ALA A 192 50.42 4.54 -38.30
C ALA A 192 51.48 5.29 -39.14
N ARG A 193 52.59 4.65 -39.52
CA ARG A 193 53.64 5.25 -40.35
C ARG A 193 53.40 5.11 -41.85
N GLU A 194 52.40 4.32 -42.28
CA GLU A 194 52.23 4.02 -43.71
C GLU A 194 51.14 4.85 -44.42
N ASN A 195 50.21 5.51 -43.71
CA ASN A 195 49.07 6.17 -44.36
C ASN A 195 49.07 7.71 -44.36
N VAL A 196 50.17 8.37 -43.99
CA VAL A 196 50.29 9.86 -43.97
C VAL A 196 50.86 10.43 -45.28
N THR A 197 51.10 9.60 -46.30
CA THR A 197 51.56 10.06 -47.63
C THR A 197 50.56 9.76 -48.74
N ARG A 198 49.36 10.36 -48.70
CA ARG A 198 48.58 10.64 -49.92
C ARG A 198 47.44 11.66 -49.71
N GLY A 199 47.60 12.82 -50.36
CA GLY A 199 46.53 13.71 -50.86
C GLY A 199 45.79 14.54 -49.81
N SER A 200 46.19 15.77 -49.50
CA SER A 200 46.03 17.01 -50.30
C SER A 200 44.57 17.37 -50.65
N GLY A 201 44.10 18.49 -50.08
CA GLY A 201 43.36 19.47 -50.87
C GLY A 201 41.97 19.90 -50.39
N ALA A 202 41.91 21.12 -49.86
CA ALA A 202 40.88 22.15 -50.07
C ALA A 202 39.53 22.08 -49.30
N ALA A 203 39.35 23.09 -48.43
CA ALA A 203 38.05 23.71 -48.10
C ALA A 203 37.63 24.68 -49.24
N PRO A 204 36.36 25.16 -49.34
CA PRO A 204 35.87 26.20 -48.42
C PRO A 204 34.35 26.26 -48.11
N SER A 205 34.06 26.99 -47.01
CA SER A 205 32.95 27.91 -46.68
C SER A 205 31.67 28.05 -47.55
N GLY A 206 30.52 28.24 -46.87
CA GLY A 206 29.30 28.90 -47.38
C GLY A 206 28.01 28.25 -46.85
N ALA A 207 27.36 28.76 -45.80
CA ALA A 207 26.31 29.78 -45.79
C ALA A 207 24.89 29.28 -46.13
N ALA A 208 24.02 29.35 -45.11
CA ALA A 208 22.58 29.67 -45.08
C ALA A 208 21.62 29.10 -46.16
N ALA A 209 20.59 28.37 -45.73
CA ALA A 209 19.17 28.72 -45.93
C ALA A 209 18.25 27.59 -45.42
N SER A 210 17.40 27.91 -44.44
CA SER A 210 16.10 27.26 -44.25
C SER A 210 15.03 28.15 -44.88
N PRO A 211 14.01 27.55 -45.51
CA PRO A 211 12.68 28.13 -45.44
C PRO A 211 11.60 27.10 -45.05
N ALA A 212 10.83 27.52 -44.05
CA ALA A 212 9.37 27.49 -43.96
C ALA A 212 8.55 26.42 -44.72
N GLY A 213 7.56 25.85 -43.99
CA GLY A 213 6.21 25.75 -44.52
C GLY A 213 5.39 24.52 -44.10
N SER A 214 4.56 24.64 -43.05
CA SER A 214 3.10 24.46 -43.21
C SER A 214 2.32 24.72 -41.91
N PRO A 215 1.02 25.11 -42.01
CA PRO A 215 0.32 25.85 -40.96
C PRO A 215 -0.84 25.08 -40.29
N ALA A 216 -1.23 25.63 -39.13
CA ALA A 216 -2.59 25.81 -38.60
C ALA A 216 -3.56 24.62 -38.32
N GLU A 217 -3.66 24.24 -37.04
CA GLU A 217 -4.78 24.55 -36.10
C GLU A 217 -6.26 24.08 -36.41
N PRO A 218 -7.26 24.24 -35.48
CA PRO A 218 -7.79 23.18 -34.61
C PRO A 218 -9.33 22.93 -34.73
N SER A 219 -9.87 21.88 -34.09
CA SER A 219 -11.31 21.76 -33.74
C SER A 219 -11.54 20.61 -32.76
N ALA A 220 -11.97 20.85 -31.52
CA ALA A 220 -13.34 21.12 -31.06
C ALA A 220 -14.03 19.86 -30.47
N ARG A 221 -14.16 19.85 -29.13
CA ARG A 221 -15.21 19.16 -28.35
C ARG A 221 -16.50 20.01 -28.40
N PRO A 222 -17.63 19.64 -27.75
CA PRO A 222 -18.21 18.33 -27.41
C PRO A 222 -19.70 18.25 -27.83
N GLN A 223 -20.32 17.05 -27.94
CA GLN A 223 -21.79 16.93 -27.95
C GLN A 223 -22.30 15.65 -27.26
N SER A 224 -22.98 15.84 -26.14
CA SER A 224 -24.21 15.16 -25.69
C SER A 224 -25.19 16.32 -25.38
N PRO A 225 -26.54 16.22 -25.44
CA PRO A 225 -27.32 15.15 -24.81
C PRO A 225 -28.66 14.80 -25.51
N GLY A 226 -29.32 13.75 -25.02
CA GLY A 226 -30.74 13.44 -25.27
C GLY A 226 -31.04 12.03 -24.77
N GLY A 227 -32.06 11.73 -23.96
CA GLY A 227 -33.26 12.48 -23.60
C GLY A 227 -34.42 11.48 -23.58
N GLY A 228 -35.19 11.45 -22.49
CA GLY A 228 -36.51 10.83 -22.38
C GLY A 228 -36.58 9.68 -21.35
N GLU A 229 -37.19 9.85 -20.17
CA GLU A 229 -38.66 9.85 -19.90
C GLU A 229 -39.29 8.47 -20.15
N SER A 230 -40.18 7.89 -19.34
CA SER A 230 -40.96 8.37 -18.18
C SER A 230 -41.69 7.16 -17.57
N ALA A 231 -41.96 7.27 -16.28
CA ALA A 231 -43.24 6.97 -15.64
C ALA A 231 -43.73 5.52 -15.37
N ARG A 232 -44.36 5.49 -14.18
CA ARG A 232 -45.50 4.69 -13.70
C ARG A 232 -45.20 3.31 -13.12
N GLN A 233 -45.83 2.80 -12.07
CA GLN A 233 -46.83 3.23 -11.06
C GLN A 233 -47.45 1.91 -10.58
N ALA A 234 -47.53 1.67 -9.26
CA ALA A 234 -48.50 0.79 -8.54
C ALA A 234 -47.82 0.27 -7.25
N ASN A 235 -48.09 0.80 -6.06
CA ASN A 235 -49.28 0.54 -5.24
C ASN A 235 -49.77 -0.92 -5.23
N HIS A 236 -49.47 -1.64 -4.15
CA HIS A 236 -50.46 -2.49 -3.48
C HIS A 236 -50.14 -2.64 -1.99
N ALA A 237 -51.10 -2.23 -1.17
CA ALA A 237 -51.19 -2.47 0.26
C ALA A 237 -52.24 -3.58 0.51
N THR A 238 -52.03 -4.39 1.57
CA THR A 238 -52.97 -5.24 2.36
C THR A 238 -52.10 -6.28 3.10
N GLU A 239 -52.17 -6.60 4.39
CA GLU A 239 -52.89 -6.27 5.62
C GLU A 239 -52.13 -7.01 6.75
N PRO A 240 -52.30 -6.69 8.05
CA PRO A 240 -52.33 -7.77 9.02
C PRO A 240 -53.54 -7.65 9.95
N SER A 241 -54.37 -8.70 10.00
CA SER A 241 -55.48 -8.83 10.93
C SER A 241 -55.33 -10.12 11.74
N GLY A 242 -55.46 -9.99 13.07
CA GLY A 242 -55.98 -11.06 13.92
C GLY A 242 -54.99 -11.82 14.80
N ARG A 243 -54.81 -11.34 16.03
CA ARG A 243 -54.61 -12.14 17.26
C ARG A 243 -55.98 -12.21 17.99
N PRO A 244 -56.19 -13.05 19.03
CA PRO A 244 -55.22 -13.76 19.87
C PRO A 244 -55.26 -15.29 19.80
#